data_AF-A0A449IR39-F1
#
_entry.id   AF-A0A449IR39-F1
#
_cell.length_a   1.000
_cell.length_b   1.000
_cell.length_c   1.000
_cell.angle_alpha   90.00
_cell.angle_beta   90.00
_cell.angle_gamma   90.00
#
_symmetry.space_group_name_H-M   'P 1'
#
loop_
_entity.id
_entity.type
_entity.pdbx_description
1 polymer ?
#
loop_
_entity_poly.entity_id
_entity_poly.type
_entity_poly.pdbx_seq_one_letter_code
_entity_poly.pdbx_strand_id
1 'polypeptide(L)'
;MSNHYAGKSGSFSAQIRAFADRAKDAIDMTMRDIIINIGNSVITMSPVGTPDVWKINKISREYNQAVAEHNENLRQNPQNFDKRGYLKRGLKLNDGMGIRAPQGCVGGRFRGNWMFSVGSPDTSTVDQVDPRW
;
A
#
# COMPACT_ATOMS: atom_id res chain seq x y z
N MET A 1 63.90 -5.29 2.30
CA MET A 1 62.87 -5.18 1.25
C MET A 1 61.54 -5.64 1.84
N SER A 2 60.56 -4.75 1.97
CA SER A 2 59.22 -5.12 2.46
C SER A 2 58.50 -5.89 1.35
N ASN A 3 58.12 -7.14 1.61
CA ASN A 3 57.43 -7.95 0.63
C ASN A 3 55.94 -7.54 0.63
N HIS A 4 55.55 -6.67 -0.30
CA HIS A 4 54.22 -6.06 -0.40
C HIS A 4 53.05 -7.07 -0.54
N TYR A 5 53.36 -8.36 -0.69
CA TYR A 5 52.40 -9.44 -0.88
C TYR A 5 52.36 -10.45 0.28
N ALA A 6 53.06 -10.19 1.39
CA ALA A 6 53.19 -11.13 2.51
C ALA A 6 51.87 -11.55 3.19
N GLY A 7 50.76 -10.87 2.91
CA GLY A 7 49.43 -11.18 3.45
C GLY A 7 48.37 -11.62 2.43
N LYS A 8 48.72 -11.82 1.15
CA LYS A 8 47.76 -12.24 0.11
C LYS A 8 48.08 -13.65 -0.37
N SER A 9 47.27 -14.62 0.04
CA SER A 9 47.39 -16.02 -0.41
C SER A 9 47.00 -16.16 -1.89
N GLY A 10 47.92 -16.66 -2.73
CA GLY A 10 47.70 -16.95 -4.16
C GLY A 10 48.66 -16.21 -5.10
N SER A 11 48.78 -16.67 -6.36
CA SER A 11 49.61 -16.03 -7.38
C SER A 11 49.05 -14.65 -7.78
N PHE A 12 49.91 -13.76 -8.30
CA PHE A 12 49.48 -12.45 -8.82
C PHE A 12 48.31 -12.56 -9.82
N SER A 13 48.35 -13.56 -10.71
CA SER A 13 47.27 -13.81 -11.66
C SER A 13 45.95 -14.23 -10.99
N ALA A 14 46.00 -14.93 -9.86
CA ALA A 14 44.80 -15.22 -9.06
C ALA A 14 44.21 -13.94 -8.45
N GLN A 15 45.06 -13.01 -8.00
CA GLN A 15 44.60 -11.73 -7.45
C GLN A 15 43.92 -10.84 -8.51
N ILE A 16 44.44 -10.83 -9.76
CA ILE A 16 43.81 -10.10 -10.87
C ILE A 16 42.45 -10.70 -11.25
N ARG A 17 42.32 -12.04 -11.27
CA ARG A 17 41.02 -12.70 -11.49
C ARG A 17 40.02 -12.34 -10.40
N ALA A 18 40.44 -12.47 -9.13
CA ALA A 18 39.58 -12.11 -8.01
C ALA A 18 39.16 -10.63 -8.02
N PHE A 19 40.00 -9.73 -8.51
CA PHE A 19 39.63 -8.32 -8.69
C PHE A 19 38.59 -8.15 -9.81
N ALA A 20 38.79 -8.82 -10.95
CA ALA A 20 37.84 -8.77 -12.05
C ALA A 20 36.46 -9.33 -11.67
N ASP A 21 36.43 -10.42 -10.89
CA ASP A 21 35.18 -11.02 -10.42
C ASP A 21 34.46 -10.06 -9.46
N ARG A 22 35.16 -9.48 -8.47
CA ARG A 22 34.59 -8.45 -7.58
C ARG A 22 34.06 -7.24 -8.34
N ALA A 23 34.74 -6.82 -9.41
CA ALA A 23 34.30 -5.69 -10.21
C ALA A 23 32.98 -6.01 -10.93
N LYS A 24 32.82 -7.23 -11.46
CA LYS A 24 31.56 -7.68 -12.07
C LYS A 24 30.44 -7.74 -11.04
N ASP A 25 30.69 -8.34 -9.87
CA ASP A 25 29.71 -8.43 -8.79
C ASP A 25 29.24 -7.04 -8.35
N ALA A 26 30.16 -6.08 -8.24
CA ALA A 26 29.84 -4.69 -7.88
C ALA A 26 28.96 -3.99 -8.94
N ILE A 27 29.21 -4.25 -10.23
CA ILE A 27 28.39 -3.74 -11.33
C ILE A 27 26.98 -4.33 -11.24
N ASP A 28 26.86 -5.64 -11.03
CA ASP A 28 25.56 -6.33 -10.95
C ASP A 28 24.73 -5.82 -9.76
N MET A 29 25.37 -5.61 -8.60
CA MET A 29 24.72 -5.00 -7.44
C MET A 29 24.22 -3.58 -7.74
N THR A 30 25.06 -2.75 -8.35
CA THR A 30 24.71 -1.36 -8.68
C THR A 30 23.55 -1.30 -9.68
N MET A 31 23.56 -2.17 -10.69
CA MET A 31 22.47 -2.29 -11.66
C MET A 31 21.16 -2.65 -10.96
N ARG A 32 21.19 -3.62 -10.04
CA ARG A 32 20.02 -4.04 -9.28
C ARG A 32 19.45 -2.90 -8.43
N ASP A 33 20.30 -2.16 -7.74
CA ASP A 33 19.90 -1.02 -6.92
C ASP A 33 19.27 0.10 -7.75
N ILE A 34 19.85 0.41 -8.93
CA ILE A 34 19.29 1.42 -9.85
C ILE A 34 17.89 1.01 -10.30
N ILE A 35 17.71 -0.24 -10.73
CA ILE A 35 16.41 -0.75 -11.22
C ILE A 35 15.36 -0.68 -10.11
N ILE A 36 15.71 -1.11 -8.90
CA ILE A 36 14.78 -1.06 -7.75
C ILE A 36 14.38 0.38 -7.44
N ASN A 37 15.33 1.32 -7.45
CA ASN A 37 15.05 2.72 -7.15
C ASN A 37 14.18 3.38 -8.22
N ILE A 38 14.47 3.15 -9.51
CA ILE A 38 13.63 3.65 -10.61
C ILE A 38 12.23 3.05 -10.50
N GLY A 39 12.14 1.74 -10.25
CA GLY A 39 10.87 1.04 -10.10
C GLY A 39 10.01 1.61 -8.97
N ASN A 40 10.61 1.82 -7.80
CA ASN A 40 9.96 2.46 -6.66
C ASN A 40 9.51 3.90 -6.98
N SER A 41 10.32 4.66 -7.71
CA SER A 41 9.95 6.02 -8.15
C SER A 41 8.73 6.00 -9.08
N VAL A 42 8.67 5.07 -10.03
CA VAL A 42 7.53 4.95 -10.96
C VAL A 42 6.25 4.56 -10.22
N ILE A 43 6.32 3.59 -9.31
CA ILE A 43 5.18 3.16 -8.50
C ILE A 43 4.63 4.32 -7.65
N THR A 44 5.52 5.09 -7.03
CA THR A 44 5.12 6.21 -6.15
C THR A 44 4.56 7.40 -6.94
N MET A 45 5.12 7.70 -8.10
CA MET A 45 4.66 8.76 -9.00
C MET A 45 3.35 8.44 -9.71
N SER A 46 3.07 7.16 -9.94
CA SER A 46 1.89 6.77 -10.71
C SER A 46 0.61 7.17 -9.99
N PRO A 47 -0.32 7.84 -10.69
CA PRO A 47 -1.55 8.33 -10.09
C PRO A 47 -2.41 7.14 -9.67
N VAL A 48 -2.54 6.97 -8.35
CA VAL A 48 -3.47 6.03 -7.75
C VAL A 48 -4.64 6.80 -7.21
N GLY A 49 -5.54 7.23 -8.11
CA GLY A 49 -6.70 8.08 -7.83
C GLY A 49 -6.42 9.29 -6.93
N THR A 50 -7.48 9.96 -6.47
CA THR A 50 -7.37 11.24 -5.77
C THR A 50 -7.47 11.04 -4.26
N PRO A 51 -6.39 11.18 -3.49
CA PRO A 51 -6.38 10.88 -2.04
C PRO A 51 -7.47 11.64 -1.26
N ASP A 52 -7.75 12.89 -1.66
CA ASP A 52 -8.72 13.73 -0.97
C ASP A 52 -10.16 13.25 -1.18
N VAL A 53 -10.51 12.80 -2.39
CA VAL A 53 -11.85 12.24 -2.68
C VAL A 53 -12.08 10.96 -1.87
N TRP A 54 -11.02 10.18 -1.63
CA TRP A 54 -11.13 8.92 -0.89
C TRP A 54 -11.13 9.09 0.62
N LYS A 55 -10.37 10.05 1.17
CA LYS A 55 -10.51 10.45 2.58
C LYS A 55 -11.95 10.85 2.88
N ILE A 56 -12.58 11.60 1.97
CA ILE A 56 -13.98 11.99 2.10
C ILE A 56 -14.91 10.77 2.05
N ASN A 57 -14.65 9.77 1.20
CA ASN A 57 -15.43 8.51 1.21
C ASN A 57 -15.35 7.78 2.55
N LYS A 58 -14.15 7.70 3.16
CA LYS A 58 -13.97 7.08 4.48
C LYS A 58 -14.76 7.81 5.55
N ILE A 59 -14.62 9.14 5.62
CA ILE A 59 -15.36 9.98 6.56
C ILE A 59 -16.88 9.84 6.34
N SER A 60 -17.32 9.84 5.08
CA SER A 60 -18.73 9.64 4.72
C SER A 60 -19.27 8.31 5.24
N ARG A 61 -18.52 7.23 5.07
CA ARG A 61 -18.88 5.90 5.57
C ARG A 61 -18.96 5.87 7.09
N GLU A 62 -17.94 6.36 7.78
CA GLU A 62 -17.87 6.39 9.25
C GLU A 62 -19.00 7.22 9.84
N TYR A 63 -19.27 8.39 9.26
CA TYR A 63 -20.39 9.23 9.67
C TYR A 63 -21.74 8.54 9.47
N ASN A 64 -21.99 7.97 8.28
CA ASN A 64 -23.23 7.25 7.99
C ASN A 64 -23.44 6.04 8.91
N GLN A 65 -22.36 5.34 9.25
CA GLN A 65 -22.37 4.25 10.22
C GLN A 65 -22.73 4.77 11.62
N ALA A 66 -22.13 5.87 12.08
CA ALA A 66 -22.45 6.46 13.37
C ALA A 66 -23.92 6.92 13.46
N VAL A 67 -24.48 7.47 12.38
CA VAL A 67 -25.92 7.82 12.33
C VAL A 67 -26.80 6.56 12.41
N ALA A 68 -26.40 5.47 11.75
CA ALA A 68 -27.12 4.19 11.83
C ALA A 68 -27.08 3.62 13.25
N GLU A 69 -25.90 3.54 13.85
CA GLU A 69 -25.70 3.07 15.23
C GLU A 69 -26.47 3.92 16.25
N HIS A 70 -26.46 5.24 16.10
CA HIS A 70 -27.28 6.13 16.94
C HIS A 70 -28.77 5.79 16.84
N ASN A 71 -29.28 5.59 15.62
CA ASN A 71 -30.68 5.22 15.39
C ASN A 71 -31.02 3.80 15.85
N GLU A 72 -30.07 2.87 15.86
CA GLU A 72 -30.23 1.55 16.45
C GLU A 72 -30.29 1.63 17.97
N ASN A 73 -29.40 2.41 18.60
CA ASN A 73 -29.42 2.65 20.05
C ASN A 73 -30.74 3.25 20.52
N LEU A 74 -31.32 4.17 19.74
CA LEU A 74 -32.66 4.71 20.04
C LEU A 74 -33.75 3.63 20.05
N ARG A 75 -33.61 2.57 19.25
CA ARG A 75 -34.56 1.45 19.21
C ARG A 75 -34.37 0.45 20.35
N GLN A 76 -33.24 0.48 21.05
CA GLN A 76 -33.02 -0.39 22.21
C GLN A 76 -33.82 0.04 23.45
N ASN A 77 -34.25 1.30 23.52
CA ASN A 77 -35.07 1.79 24.62
C ASN A 77 -36.57 1.65 24.30
N PRO A 78 -37.34 0.80 25.02
CA PRO A 78 -38.77 0.64 24.81
C PRO A 78 -39.58 1.94 24.98
N GLN A 79 -39.08 2.89 25.78
CA GLN A 79 -39.75 4.18 26.01
C GLN A 79 -39.71 5.10 24.78
N ASN A 80 -38.86 4.82 23.79
CA ASN A 80 -38.74 5.62 22.58
C ASN A 80 -39.82 5.30 21.54
N PHE A 81 -40.64 4.29 21.77
CA PHE A 81 -41.71 3.89 20.86
C PHE A 81 -43.04 4.56 21.21
N ASP A 82 -43.85 4.83 20.19
CA ASP A 82 -45.24 5.19 20.31
C ASP A 82 -46.11 3.93 20.52
N LYS A 83 -47.41 4.12 20.74
CA LYS A 83 -48.37 3.01 20.94
C LYS A 83 -48.48 2.08 19.72
N ARG A 84 -47.96 2.48 18.55
CA ARG A 84 -48.01 1.76 17.28
C ARG A 84 -46.69 1.02 16.97
N GLY A 85 -45.67 1.16 17.82
CA GLY A 85 -44.37 0.53 17.65
C GLY A 85 -43.39 1.30 16.75
N TYR A 86 -43.67 2.57 16.44
CA TYR A 86 -42.72 3.45 15.74
C TYR A 86 -41.93 4.32 16.73
N LEU A 87 -40.71 4.71 16.38
CA LEU A 87 -39.99 5.73 17.14
C LEU A 87 -40.81 7.02 17.21
N LYS A 88 -40.91 7.62 18.39
CA LYS A 88 -41.62 8.91 18.56
C LYS A 88 -41.02 9.97 17.64
N ARG A 89 -41.88 10.88 17.18
CA ARG A 89 -41.52 11.94 16.23
C ARG A 89 -40.34 12.77 16.78
N GLY A 90 -39.34 12.98 15.93
CA GLY A 90 -38.15 13.79 16.24
C GLY A 90 -36.98 13.04 16.87
N LEU A 91 -37.16 11.78 17.31
CA LEU A 91 -36.06 10.99 17.87
C LEU A 91 -35.05 10.53 16.82
N LYS A 92 -35.55 9.99 15.70
CA LYS A 92 -34.69 9.44 14.65
C LYS A 92 -33.84 10.54 14.00
N LEU A 93 -32.52 10.35 13.99
CA LEU A 93 -31.59 11.18 13.23
C LEU A 93 -31.70 10.84 11.74
N ASN A 94 -32.13 11.79 10.92
CA ASN A 94 -32.21 11.65 9.47
C ASN A 94 -31.10 12.48 8.82
N ASP A 95 -29.86 12.11 9.10
CA ASP A 95 -28.68 12.74 8.53
C ASP A 95 -27.83 11.69 7.80
N GLY A 96 -26.95 12.14 6.92
CA GLY A 96 -26.06 11.29 6.16
C GLY A 96 -25.24 12.05 5.14
N MET A 97 -24.01 11.62 4.95
CA MET A 97 -23.15 12.09 3.87
C MET A 97 -23.53 11.38 2.56
N GLY A 98 -23.86 12.15 1.53
CA GLY A 98 -24.22 11.66 0.19
C GLY A 98 -23.05 11.20 -0.66
N ILE A 99 -21.82 11.28 -0.13
CA ILE A 99 -20.61 10.98 -0.85
C ILE A 99 -20.38 9.47 -0.80
N ARG A 100 -20.55 8.81 -1.93
CA ARG A 100 -20.37 7.35 -2.06
C ARG A 100 -19.33 7.10 -3.12
N ALA A 101 -18.45 6.12 -2.87
CA ALA A 101 -17.62 5.58 -3.92
C ALA A 101 -18.52 5.07 -5.07
N PRO A 102 -18.13 5.24 -6.34
CA PRO A 102 -18.83 4.60 -7.45
C PRO A 102 -18.93 3.10 -7.21
N GLN A 103 -20.06 2.50 -7.60
CA GLN A 103 -20.27 1.07 -7.46
C GLN A 103 -19.16 0.30 -8.19
N GLY A 104 -18.46 -0.59 -7.48
CA GLY A 104 -17.34 -1.37 -8.03
C GLY A 104 -15.95 -0.71 -7.92
N CYS A 105 -15.85 0.52 -7.42
CA CYS A 105 -14.54 1.10 -7.08
C CYS A 105 -13.98 0.47 -5.80
N VAL A 106 -13.06 -0.49 -5.98
CA VAL A 106 -12.13 -0.93 -4.94
C VAL A 106 -10.88 -0.05 -5.05
N GLY A 107 -10.31 0.42 -3.93
CA GLY A 107 -9.03 1.15 -3.92
C GLY A 107 -8.01 0.42 -4.81
N GLY A 108 -7.30 1.17 -5.65
CA GLY A 108 -6.50 0.61 -6.72
C GLY A 108 -5.43 -0.36 -6.21
N ARG A 109 -5.20 -1.46 -6.94
CA ARG A 109 -4.13 -2.44 -6.66
C ARG A 109 -2.77 -2.03 -7.22
N PHE A 110 -2.71 -0.86 -7.87
CA PHE A 110 -1.58 -0.43 -8.68
C PHE A 110 -0.24 -0.47 -7.91
N ARG A 111 -0.22 -0.02 -6.65
CA ARG A 111 0.99 -0.01 -5.82
C ARG A 111 1.30 -1.35 -5.16
N GLY A 112 0.31 -2.21 -4.95
CA GLY A 112 0.48 -3.51 -4.28
C GLY A 112 0.94 -4.63 -5.21
N ASN A 113 0.81 -4.46 -6.53
CA ASN A 113 1.02 -5.53 -7.51
C ASN A 113 2.12 -5.23 -8.56
N TRP A 114 2.93 -4.20 -8.37
CA TRP A 114 4.12 -4.00 -9.22
C TRP A 114 5.31 -4.75 -8.62
N MET A 115 5.72 -5.83 -9.28
CA MET A 115 6.87 -6.66 -8.91
C MET A 115 7.94 -6.50 -9.99
N PHE A 116 9.15 -6.15 -9.56
CA PHE A 116 10.30 -6.02 -10.45
C PHE A 116 11.24 -7.20 -10.26
N SER A 117 11.81 -7.67 -11.37
CA SER A 117 12.80 -8.74 -11.37
C SER A 117 13.95 -8.43 -12.31
N VAL A 118 15.10 -9.05 -12.04
CA VAL A 118 16.31 -8.95 -12.87
C VAL A 118 16.70 -10.36 -13.27
N GLY A 119 16.97 -10.57 -14.56
CA GLY A 119 17.31 -11.88 -15.13
C GLY A 119 16.10 -12.60 -15.76
N SER A 120 15.02 -12.80 -15.01
CA SER A 120 13.79 -13.43 -15.51
C SER A 120 12.55 -12.67 -15.04
N PRO A 121 11.48 -12.56 -15.85
CA PRO A 121 10.24 -11.89 -15.43
C PRO A 121 9.60 -12.55 -14.20
N ASP A 122 9.12 -11.75 -13.26
CA ASP A 122 8.21 -12.21 -12.20
C ASP A 122 6.77 -12.12 -12.72
N THR A 123 6.05 -13.23 -12.71
CA THR A 123 4.65 -13.33 -13.16
C THR A 123 3.68 -13.57 -12.00
N SER A 124 4.15 -13.46 -10.76
CA SER A 124 3.29 -13.61 -9.59
C SER A 124 2.36 -12.42 -9.43
N THR A 125 1.24 -12.66 -8.75
CA THR A 125 0.24 -11.63 -8.42
C THR A 125 0.02 -11.65 -6.93
N VAL A 126 -0.02 -10.48 -6.31
CA VAL A 126 -0.26 -10.33 -4.88
C VAL A 126 -1.64 -9.73 -4.67
N ASP A 127 -2.45 -10.35 -3.80
CA ASP A 127 -3.78 -9.84 -3.41
C ASP A 127 -3.71 -8.67 -2.41
N GLN A 128 -2.53 -8.10 -2.19
CA GLN A 128 -2.32 -7.04 -1.23
C GLN A 128 -2.99 -5.75 -1.72
N VAL A 129 -4.00 -5.31 -0.96
CA VAL A 129 -4.54 -3.97 -1.05
C VAL A 129 -3.50 -3.04 -0.43
N ASP A 130 -3.11 -1.97 -1.11
CA ASP A 130 -2.21 -0.99 -0.50
C ASP A 130 -2.93 -0.45 0.78
N PRO A 131 -2.22 -0.18 1.89
CA PRO A 131 -2.82 0.25 3.15
C PRO A 131 -2.94 1.77 3.33
N ARG A 132 -2.33 2.61 2.47
CA ARG A 132 -2.44 4.08 2.54
C ARG A 132 -3.69 4.65 1.87
N TRP A 133 -4.85 4.07 2.18
CA TRP A 133 -6.17 4.41 1.63
C TRP A 133 -7.14 4.64 2.79
#